data_AF-A0A953JS60-F1
#
_entry.id   AF-A0A953JS60-F1
#
_cell.length_a   1.000
_cell.length_b   1.000
_cell.length_c   1.000
_cell.angle_alpha   90.00
_cell.angle_beta   90.00
_cell.angle_gamma   90.00
#
_symmetry.space_group_name_H-M   'P 1'
#
loop_
_entity.id
_entity.type
_entity.pdbx_description
1 polymer ?
#
loop_
_entity_poly.entity_id
_entity_poly.type
_entity_poly.pdbx_seq_one_letter_code
_entity_poly.pdbx_strand_id
1 'polypeptide(L)'
;MATDATRKNPADHVAELKDLVVGYAKQETIDPLKTLGRYLGFGVGGAIAIGLGCVFLLLALLRGLQSLDAFDGTGAMSLIPYAAVVVASLIVIALAGIRISKDDQPKDTKGTHS
;
A
#
# COMPACT_ATOMS: atom_id res chain seq x y z
N MET A 1 -51.93 -14.65 -39.65
CA MET A 1 -52.66 -13.78 -38.71
C MET A 1 -51.63 -13.17 -37.77
N ALA A 2 -51.44 -11.85 -37.89
CA ALA A 2 -50.71 -10.92 -37.02
C ALA A 2 -49.35 -11.34 -36.45
N THR A 3 -48.26 -10.91 -37.09
CA THR A 3 -47.02 -10.58 -36.36
C THR A 3 -47.30 -9.30 -35.56
N ASP A 4 -47.45 -9.42 -34.26
CA ASP A 4 -47.58 -8.30 -33.33
C ASP A 4 -46.28 -7.51 -33.33
N ALA A 5 -46.23 -6.47 -34.17
CA ALA A 5 -45.18 -5.46 -34.12
C ALA A 5 -45.49 -4.55 -32.91
N THR A 6 -45.26 -5.07 -31.70
CA THR A 6 -45.26 -4.25 -30.49
C THR A 6 -44.18 -3.19 -30.67
N ARG A 7 -44.57 -1.95 -30.96
CA ARG A 7 -43.63 -0.81 -31.05
C ARG A 7 -42.98 -0.65 -29.67
N LYS A 8 -41.69 -1.00 -29.55
CA LYS A 8 -40.89 -0.72 -28.36
C LYS A 8 -41.05 0.75 -28.02
N ASN A 9 -41.47 1.02 -26.79
CA ASN A 9 -41.64 2.38 -26.30
C ASN A 9 -40.24 3.04 -26.30
N PRO A 10 -40.07 4.32 -26.64
CA PRO A 10 -38.78 5.01 -26.49
C PRO A 10 -38.10 4.79 -25.12
N ALA A 11 -38.88 4.57 -24.06
CA ALA A 11 -38.39 4.18 -22.75
C ALA A 11 -37.67 2.81 -22.73
N ASP A 12 -38.15 1.82 -23.49
CA ASP A 12 -37.52 0.49 -23.61
C ASP A 12 -36.18 0.57 -24.35
N HIS A 13 -36.08 1.46 -25.35
CA HIS A 13 -34.81 1.72 -26.03
C HIS A 13 -33.79 2.40 -25.13
N VAL A 14 -34.20 3.36 -24.30
CA VAL A 14 -33.31 4.00 -23.33
C VAL A 14 -32.82 2.99 -22.29
N ALA A 15 -33.69 2.09 -21.82
CA ALA A 15 -33.31 1.03 -20.90
C ALA A 15 -32.26 0.06 -21.51
N GLU A 16 -32.44 -0.36 -22.76
CA GLU A 16 -31.48 -1.21 -23.46
C GLU A 16 -30.13 -0.51 -23.69
N LEU A 17 -30.13 0.76 -24.09
CA LEU A 17 -28.88 1.51 -24.28
C LEU A 17 -28.12 1.68 -22.97
N LYS A 18 -28.83 1.97 -21.87
CA LYS A 18 -28.25 2.02 -20.53
C LYS A 18 -27.66 0.66 -20.13
N ASP A 19 -28.35 -0.45 -20.39
CA ASP A 19 -27.84 -1.78 -20.05
C ASP A 19 -26.62 -2.17 -20.88
N LEU A 20 -26.57 -1.76 -22.16
CA LEU A 20 -25.39 -1.94 -23.01
C LEU A 20 -24.19 -1.12 -22.50
N VAL A 21 -24.39 0.15 -22.15
CA VAL A 21 -23.31 1.01 -21.60
C VAL A 21 -22.82 0.51 -20.25
N VAL A 22 -23.73 0.13 -19.35
CA VAL A 22 -23.38 -0.42 -18.04
C VAL A 22 -22.69 -1.77 -18.19
N GLY A 23 -23.14 -2.62 -19.13
CA GLY A 23 -22.51 -3.89 -19.45
C GLY A 23 -21.07 -3.71 -19.93
N TYR A 24 -20.84 -2.78 -20.86
CA TYR A 24 -19.51 -2.47 -21.38
C TYR A 24 -18.59 -1.88 -20.31
N ALA A 25 -19.08 -0.91 -19.54
CA ALA A 25 -18.32 -0.33 -18.44
C ALA A 25 -17.91 -1.41 -17.43
N LYS A 26 -18.80 -2.34 -17.07
CA LYS A 26 -18.44 -3.49 -16.22
C LYS A 26 -17.42 -4.41 -16.88
N GLN A 27 -17.55 -4.66 -18.18
CA GLN A 27 -16.68 -5.58 -18.89
C GLN A 27 -15.26 -5.02 -19.03
N GLU A 28 -15.13 -3.72 -19.29
CA GLU A 28 -13.84 -3.03 -19.31
C GLU A 28 -13.28 -2.71 -17.92
N THR A 29 -14.12 -2.57 -16.88
CA THR A 29 -13.64 -2.21 -15.53
C THR A 29 -13.34 -3.39 -14.61
N ILE A 30 -13.85 -4.59 -14.89
CA ILE A 30 -13.58 -5.76 -14.06
C ILE A 30 -12.11 -6.19 -14.14
N ASP A 31 -11.51 -6.15 -15.32
CA ASP A 31 -10.08 -6.47 -15.50
C ASP A 31 -9.14 -5.50 -14.75
N PRO A 32 -9.31 -4.16 -14.83
CA PRO A 32 -8.52 -3.24 -14.03
C PRO A 32 -8.82 -3.37 -12.53
N LEU A 33 -10.05 -3.66 -12.12
CA LEU A 33 -10.38 -3.84 -10.70
C LEU A 33 -9.73 -5.11 -10.11
N LYS A 34 -9.69 -6.21 -10.88
CA LYS A 34 -8.98 -7.44 -10.49
C LYS A 34 -7.48 -7.22 -10.38
N THR A 35 -6.91 -6.45 -11.30
CA THR A 35 -5.50 -6.07 -11.28
C THR A 35 -5.20 -5.20 -10.07
N LEU A 36 -6.03 -4.19 -9.77
CA LEU A 36 -5.92 -3.36 -8.57
C LEU A 36 -5.96 -4.20 -7.29
N GLY A 37 -6.93 -5.11 -7.18
CA GLY A 37 -7.06 -5.99 -6.02
C GLY A 37 -5.81 -6.87 -5.81
N ARG A 38 -5.21 -7.36 -6.89
CA ARG A 38 -3.95 -8.12 -6.83
C ARG A 38 -2.79 -7.24 -6.36
N TYR A 39 -2.63 -6.05 -6.92
CA TYR A 39 -1.59 -5.10 -6.53
C TYR A 39 -1.74 -4.68 -5.06
N LEU A 40 -2.95 -4.37 -4.62
CA LEU A 40 -3.24 -4.03 -3.23
C LEU A 40 -2.94 -5.21 -2.31
N GLY A 41 -3.31 -6.43 -2.71
CA GLY A 41 -2.98 -7.65 -1.95
C GLY A 41 -1.47 -7.85 -1.77
N PHE A 42 -0.68 -7.68 -2.84
CA PHE A 42 0.78 -7.72 -2.74
C PHE A 42 1.36 -6.55 -1.93
N GLY A 43 0.76 -5.36 -2.01
CA GLY A 43 1.13 -4.20 -1.21
C GLY A 43 0.93 -4.45 0.29
N VAL A 44 -0.24 -4.96 0.67
CA VAL A 44 -0.55 -5.32 2.06
C VAL A 44 0.36 -6.45 2.55
N GLY A 45 0.53 -7.51 1.75
CA GLY A 45 1.44 -8.61 2.09
C GLY A 45 2.88 -8.15 2.28
N GLY A 46 3.38 -7.29 1.39
CA GLY A 46 4.70 -6.68 1.50
C GLY A 46 4.84 -5.78 2.72
N ALA A 47 3.83 -4.95 3.01
CA ALA A 47 3.83 -4.08 4.19
C ALA A 47 3.89 -4.90 5.50
N ILE A 48 3.12 -5.99 5.59
CA ILE A 48 3.16 -6.90 6.74
C ILE A 48 4.53 -7.56 6.86
N ALA A 49 5.09 -8.08 5.76
CA ALA A 49 6.40 -8.74 5.77
C ALA A 49 7.53 -7.79 6.20
N ILE A 50 7.54 -6.56 5.68
CA ILE A 50 8.52 -5.53 6.05
C ILE A 50 8.32 -5.10 7.51
N GLY A 51 7.08 -4.88 7.94
CA GLY A 51 6.77 -4.52 9.33
C GLY A 51 7.25 -5.59 10.32
N LEU A 52 6.96 -6.86 10.04
CA LEU A 52 7.46 -7.99 10.84
C LEU A 52 8.98 -8.05 10.83
N GLY A 53 9.62 -7.89 9.66
CA GLY A 53 11.07 -7.84 9.54
C GLY A 53 11.69 -6.75 10.42
N CYS A 54 11.14 -5.54 10.40
CA CYS A 54 11.58 -4.45 11.27
C CYS A 54 11.43 -4.79 12.76
N VAL A 55 10.31 -5.39 13.17
CA VAL A 55 10.11 -5.82 14.57
C VAL A 55 11.15 -6.87 14.97
N PHE A 56 11.37 -7.89 14.15
CA PHE A 56 12.38 -8.91 14.43
C PHE A 56 13.80 -8.34 14.48
N LEU A 57 14.14 -7.39 13.61
CA LEU A 57 15.44 -6.73 13.65
C LEU A 57 15.62 -5.90 14.92
N LEU A 58 14.60 -5.16 15.36
CA LEU A 58 14.63 -4.40 16.61
C LEU A 58 14.75 -5.33 17.83
N LEU A 59 14.05 -6.47 17.83
CA LEU A 59 14.16 -7.49 18.87
C LEU A 59 15.54 -8.14 18.88
N ALA A 60 16.09 -8.46 17.71
CA ALA A 60 17.43 -9.02 17.58
C ALA A 60 18.49 -8.02 18.07
N LEU A 61 18.34 -6.74 17.74
CA LEU A 61 19.21 -5.67 18.24
C LEU A 61 19.13 -5.56 19.76
N LEU A 62 17.91 -5.49 20.31
CA LEU A 62 17.70 -5.41 21.76
C LEU A 62 18.32 -6.61 22.47
N ARG A 63 18.03 -7.81 21.96
CA ARG A 63 18.47 -9.07 22.55
C ARG A 63 19.98 -9.24 22.44
N GLY A 64 20.56 -8.87 21.30
CA GLY A 64 22.00 -8.88 21.07
C GLY A 64 22.71 -7.93 22.03
N LEU A 65 22.18 -6.71 22.20
CA LEU A 65 22.79 -5.73 23.09
C LEU A 65 22.63 -6.12 24.57
N GLN A 66 21.48 -6.66 24.97
CA GLN A 66 21.28 -7.22 26.32
C GLN A 66 22.10 -8.48 26.59
N SER A 67 22.58 -9.19 25.57
CA SER A 67 23.41 -10.39 25.76
C SER A 67 24.87 -10.09 26.13
N LEU A 68 25.24 -8.81 26.14
CA LEU A 68 26.57 -8.36 26.55
C LEU A 68 26.59 -8.13 28.07
N ASP A 69 27.54 -8.75 28.77
CA ASP A 69 27.72 -8.63 30.23
C ASP A 69 27.81 -7.17 30.72
N ALA A 70 28.28 -6.25 29.86
CA ALA A 70 28.37 -4.82 30.17
C ALA A 70 27.01 -4.15 30.45
N PHE A 71 25.91 -4.74 29.98
CA PHE A 71 24.56 -4.19 30.06
C PHE A 71 23.59 -5.04 30.91
N ASP A 72 24.05 -6.14 31.51
CA ASP A 72 23.23 -7.10 32.29
C ASP A 72 22.96 -6.67 33.76
N GLY A 73 23.35 -5.45 34.14
CA GLY A 73 23.27 -4.94 35.52
C GLY A 73 22.05 -4.04 35.82
N THR A 74 21.81 -3.74 37.10
CA THR A 74 20.73 -2.84 37.56
C THR A 74 21.07 -1.35 37.54
N GLY A 75 22.25 -0.99 37.02
CA GLY A 75 22.71 0.41 36.92
C GLY A 75 22.24 1.13 35.65
N ALA A 76 22.65 2.39 35.48
CA ALA A 76 22.30 3.21 34.31
C ALA A 76 22.71 2.59 32.96
N MET A 77 23.66 1.65 32.96
CA MET A 77 24.09 0.91 31.77
C MET A 77 22.97 0.04 31.16
N SER A 78 22.02 -0.47 31.94
CA SER A 78 20.90 -1.26 31.38
C SER A 78 19.89 -0.44 30.61
N LEU A 79 19.92 0.89 30.72
CA LEU A 79 19.06 1.78 29.92
C LEU A 79 19.54 1.89 28.46
N ILE A 80 20.83 1.67 28.21
CA ILE A 80 21.46 1.78 26.89
C ILE A 80 20.80 0.88 25.85
N PRO A 81 20.56 -0.43 26.09
CA PRO A 81 19.91 -1.28 25.10
C PRO A 81 18.51 -0.81 24.73
N TYR A 82 17.72 -0.33 25.69
CA TYR A 82 16.39 0.22 25.41
C TYR A 82 16.47 1.54 24.65
N ALA A 83 17.35 2.46 25.06
CA ALA A 83 17.56 3.74 24.39
C ALA A 83 18.04 3.55 22.94
N ALA A 84 18.96 2.61 22.69
CA ALA A 84 19.46 2.28 21.36
C ALA A 84 18.32 1.79 20.44
N VAL A 85 17.43 0.94 20.95
CA VAL A 85 16.28 0.42 20.19
C VAL A 85 15.25 1.51 19.91
N VAL A 86 15.03 2.44 20.85
CA VAL A 86 14.20 3.63 20.60
C VAL A 86 14.80 4.51 19.50
N VAL A 87 16.11 4.77 19.54
CA VAL A 87 16.78 5.54 18.48
C VAL A 87 16.69 4.81 17.13
N ALA A 88 16.93 3.50 17.11
CA ALA A 88 16.81 2.70 15.90
C ALA A 88 15.38 2.73 15.32
N SER A 89 14.34 2.65 16.16
CA SER A 89 12.95 2.72 15.70
C SER A 89 12.61 4.10 15.14
N LEU A 90 13.09 5.18 15.76
CA LEU A 90 12.94 6.54 15.24
C LEU A 90 13.62 6.71 13.88
N ILE A 91 14.81 6.12 13.68
CA ILE A 91 15.50 6.13 12.39
C ILE A 91 14.66 5.41 11.33
N VAL A 92 14.13 4.22 11.64
CA VAL A 92 13.27 3.47 10.71
C VAL A 92 12.03 4.28 10.32
N ILE A 93 11.37 4.92 11.29
CA ILE A 93 10.20 5.78 11.05
C ILE A 93 10.58 6.99 10.18
N ALA A 94 11.69 7.66 10.48
CA ALA A 94 12.16 8.80 9.70
C ALA A 94 12.48 8.41 8.26
N LEU A 95 13.16 7.28 8.04
CA LEU A 95 13.47 6.76 6.71
C LEU A 95 12.20 6.40 5.93
N ALA A 96 11.21 5.79 6.59
CA ALA A 96 9.92 5.50 5.99
C ALA A 96 9.20 6.80 5.58
N GLY A 97 9.16 7.81 6.45
CA GLY A 97 8.57 9.11 6.17
C GLY A 97 9.25 9.86 5.01
N ILE A 98 10.59 9.84 4.95
CA ILE A 98 11.36 10.45 3.86
C ILE A 98 11.09 9.73 2.53
N ARG A 99 10.95 8.40 2.55
CA ARG A 99 10.65 7.63 1.34
C ARG A 99 9.28 7.96 0.78
N ILE A 100 8.26 8.00 1.63
CA ILE A 100 6.89 8.36 1.23
C ILE A 100 6.88 9.78 0.62
N SER A 101 7.56 10.73 1.28
CA SER A 101 7.60 12.13 0.83
C SER A 101 8.32 12.36 -0.51
N LYS A 102 9.17 11.41 -0.96
CA LYS A 102 9.89 11.50 -2.25
C LYS A 102 9.05 11.02 -3.43
N ASP A 103 8.10 10.11 -3.19
CA ASP A 103 7.26 9.55 -4.24
C ASP A 103 6.15 10.53 -4.69
N ASP A 104 5.83 11.53 -3.86
CA ASP A 104 4.81 12.54 -4.12
C ASP A 104 5.32 13.78 -4.90
N GLN A 105 6.61 13.89 -5.19
CA GLN A 105 7.15 15.05 -5.90
C GLN A 105 6.82 14.94 -7.40
N PRO A 106 6.01 15.86 -7.99
CA PRO A 106 5.83 15.90 -9.43
C PRO A 106 7.20 16.18 -10.05
N LYS A 107 7.63 15.32 -10.99
CA LYS A 107 8.88 15.50 -11.71
C LYS A 107 8.80 16.81 -12.48
N ASP A 108 9.43 17.86 -11.95
CA ASP A 108 9.62 19.11 -12.67
C ASP A 108 10.37 18.78 -13.96
N THR A 109 9.62 18.81 -15.06
CA THR A 109 10.13 18.68 -16.42
C THR A 109 10.91 19.95 -16.69
N LYS A 110 12.15 20.02 -16.18
CA LYS A 110 13.10 21.00 -16.66
C LYS A 110 13.40 20.66 -18.10
N GLY A 111 12.77 21.42 -18.98
CA GLY A 111 13.10 21.47 -20.39
C GLY A 111 14.59 21.72 -20.55
N THR A 112 15.27 20.74 -21.13
CA THR A 112 16.50 20.95 -21.88
C THR A 112 16.25 20.39 -23.26
N HIS A 113 15.41 21.11 -24.02
CA HIS A 113 15.70 21.32 -25.43
C HIS A 113 16.72 22.45 -25.49
N SER A 114 17.95 22.11 -25.83
CA SER A 114 18.86 22.99 -26.55
C SER A 114 19.56 22.19 -27.63
#